data_AF-A0A9W8X6V9-F1
#
_entry.id   AF-A0A9W8X6V9-F1
#
_cell.length_a   1.000
_cell.length_b   1.000
_cell.length_c   1.000
_cell.angle_alpha   90.00
_cell.angle_beta   90.00
_cell.angle_gamma   90.00
#
_symmetry.space_group_name_H-M   'P 1'
#
loop_
_entity.id
_entity.type
_entity.pdbx_description
1 polymer ?
#
loop_
_entity_poly.entity_id
_entity_poly.type
_entity_poly.pdbx_seq_one_letter_code
_entity_poly.pdbx_strand_id
1 'polypeptide(L)'
;MLGNLLTAKTLGTIICVLIGAYGVYMQHLLPWFKSWLPQQDPTPWRLDYEDVLKARALLNARGLPMELVLKILEDAEYWPTRTFSTQEGRTVKVAATMFRSSAAGLCFDADIFNDPRVDELRKDGENIRIKAIDFKTRSRDQGWTSEPTQGTFSTSSWLEASILRGLEDNRTRLPPSCWLDSVFESPRSFQQHITPRGWQLAPRPAFAEQGPQGGEGDLAWYLQGNRVATQGHAEEYDVTWTQYAHEGNEGSGTGDGFLDELKDGDRLLVWARAKVRPYPSRDF
;
A
#
# COMPACT_ATOMS: atom_id res chain seq x y z
N MET A 1 -7.01 -31.82 -46.73
CA MET A 1 -6.64 -31.96 -45.30
C MET A 1 -6.26 -30.59 -44.77
N LEU A 2 -7.24 -29.84 -44.27
CA LEU A 2 -7.04 -28.56 -43.58
C LEU A 2 -7.34 -28.83 -42.11
N GLY A 3 -6.31 -28.78 -41.26
CA GLY A 3 -6.41 -28.99 -39.82
C GLY A 3 -6.23 -27.67 -39.08
N ASN A 4 -7.28 -27.27 -38.38
CA ASN A 4 -7.38 -26.06 -37.56
C ASN A 4 -6.32 -25.98 -36.46
N LEU A 5 -5.60 -24.86 -36.39
CA LEU A 5 -4.76 -24.48 -35.25
C LEU A 5 -5.21 -23.11 -34.73
N LEU A 6 -6.42 -23.06 -34.16
CA LEU A 6 -6.87 -21.94 -33.33
C LEU A 6 -6.53 -22.30 -31.88
N THR A 7 -5.44 -21.73 -31.37
CA THR A 7 -5.05 -21.86 -29.97
C THR A 7 -5.96 -20.98 -29.09
N ALA A 8 -6.21 -21.42 -27.84
CA ALA A 8 -7.12 -20.76 -26.89
C ALA A 8 -6.84 -19.26 -26.67
N LYS A 9 -5.60 -18.81 -26.91
CA LYS A 9 -5.20 -17.39 -26.84
C LYS A 9 -5.83 -16.53 -27.94
N THR A 10 -6.06 -17.09 -29.12
CA THR A 10 -6.61 -16.34 -30.27
C THR A 10 -8.13 -16.18 -30.16
N LEU A 11 -8.83 -17.12 -29.51
CA LEU A 11 -10.27 -17.01 -29.22
C LEU A 11 -10.57 -15.93 -28.18
N GLY A 12 -9.75 -15.81 -27.13
CA GLY A 12 -9.96 -14.82 -26.06
C GLY A 12 -9.91 -13.37 -26.55
N THR A 13 -9.01 -13.07 -27.49
CA THR A 13 -8.88 -11.71 -28.06
C THR A 13 -10.00 -11.35 -29.03
N ILE A 14 -10.53 -12.32 -29.79
CA ILE A 14 -11.66 -12.08 -30.72
C ILE A 14 -12.96 -11.81 -29.93
N ILE A 15 -13.12 -12.42 -28.76
CA ILE A 15 -14.32 -12.25 -27.92
C ILE A 15 -14.36 -10.87 -27.25
N CYS A 16 -13.22 -10.32 -26.81
CA CYS A 16 -13.19 -8.97 -26.22
C CYS A 16 -13.56 -7.87 -27.22
N VAL A 17 -13.24 -8.04 -28.51
CA VAL A 17 -13.61 -7.08 -29.57
C VAL A 17 -15.10 -7.14 -29.92
N LEU A 18 -15.78 -8.28 -29.68
CA LEU A 18 -17.22 -8.43 -29.93
C LEU A 18 -18.12 -7.97 -28.78
N ILE A 19 -17.57 -7.84 -27.55
CA ILE A 19 -18.30 -7.39 -26.36
C ILE A 19 -18.80 -5.94 -26.47
N GLY A 20 -18.20 -5.13 -27.35
CA GLY A 20 -18.64 -3.74 -27.59
C GLY A 20 -19.93 -3.57 -28.40
N ALA A 21 -20.50 -4.63 -29.01
CA ALA A 21 -21.58 -4.47 -29.98
C ALA A 21 -22.96 -5.07 -29.60
N TYR A 22 -23.07 -5.97 -28.61
CA TYR A 22 -24.34 -6.67 -28.34
C TYR A 22 -24.59 -6.91 -26.84
N GLY A 23 -24.99 -5.86 -26.13
CA GLY A 23 -25.16 -5.84 -24.66
C GLY A 23 -26.39 -6.56 -24.08
N VAL A 24 -27.18 -7.34 -24.83
CA VAL A 24 -28.46 -7.87 -24.32
C VAL A 24 -28.58 -9.41 -24.36
N TYR A 25 -27.70 -10.13 -25.06
CA TYR A 25 -27.85 -11.59 -25.25
C TYR A 25 -26.97 -12.49 -24.35
N MET A 26 -26.20 -11.94 -23.41
CA MET A 26 -25.17 -12.72 -22.67
C MET A 26 -25.61 -13.33 -21.33
N GLN A 27 -26.83 -13.11 -20.85
CA GLN A 27 -27.25 -13.69 -19.56
C GLN A 27 -27.46 -15.22 -19.60
N HIS A 28 -27.59 -15.83 -20.78
CA HIS A 28 -27.82 -17.27 -20.93
C HIS A 28 -26.56 -18.11 -21.25
N LEU A 29 -25.40 -17.50 -21.53
CA LEU A 29 -24.16 -18.21 -21.91
C LEU A 29 -23.11 -18.32 -20.79
N LEU A 30 -23.27 -17.54 -19.71
CA LEU A 30 -22.33 -17.49 -18.58
C LEU A 30 -22.06 -18.83 -17.84
N PRO A 31 -23.03 -19.76 -17.67
CA PRO A 31 -22.78 -20.99 -16.91
C PRO A 31 -21.87 -22.01 -17.62
N TRP A 32 -21.95 -22.08 -18.95
CA TRP A 32 -21.11 -22.97 -19.76
C TRP A 32 -19.68 -22.41 -19.89
N PHE A 33 -19.51 -21.10 -20.05
CA PHE A 33 -18.17 -20.51 -20.16
C PHE A 33 -17.30 -20.75 -18.92
N LYS A 34 -17.89 -20.80 -17.72
CA LYS A 34 -17.16 -21.07 -16.48
C LYS A 34 -16.58 -22.48 -16.40
N SER A 35 -17.11 -23.47 -17.13
CA SER A 35 -16.59 -24.85 -17.11
C SER A 35 -15.40 -25.08 -18.04
N TRP A 36 -15.11 -24.14 -18.94
CA TRP A 36 -13.98 -24.20 -19.88
C TRP A 36 -12.74 -23.46 -19.41
N LEU A 37 -12.86 -22.62 -18.40
CA LEU A 37 -11.69 -22.03 -17.76
C LEU A 37 -11.00 -23.13 -16.95
N PRO A 38 -9.70 -23.39 -17.16
CA PRO A 38 -8.93 -24.26 -16.29
C PRO A 38 -9.20 -23.83 -14.85
N GLN A 39 -9.44 -24.80 -13.98
CA GLN A 39 -9.58 -24.58 -12.55
C GLN A 39 -8.25 -23.98 -12.07
N GLN A 40 -8.16 -22.66 -12.07
CA GLN A 40 -6.94 -21.95 -11.69
C GLN A 40 -6.68 -22.28 -10.23
N ASP A 41 -5.47 -22.76 -9.94
CA ASP A 41 -4.98 -22.81 -8.57
C ASP A 41 -5.26 -21.44 -7.92
N PRO A 42 -5.70 -21.42 -6.66
CA PRO A 42 -6.10 -20.19 -5.95
C PRO A 42 -4.90 -19.29 -5.61
N THR A 43 -3.73 -19.53 -6.20
CA THR A 43 -2.60 -18.63 -6.06
C THR A 43 -3.00 -17.29 -6.70
N PRO A 44 -2.95 -16.18 -5.96
CA PRO A 44 -3.26 -14.87 -6.50
C PRO A 44 -2.40 -14.67 -7.75
N TRP A 45 -3.03 -14.36 -8.87
CA TRP A 45 -2.34 -14.16 -10.12
C TRP A 45 -1.39 -12.96 -9.95
N ARG A 46 -0.08 -13.23 -9.82
CA ARG A 46 0.91 -12.19 -9.54
C ARG A 46 1.64 -11.84 -10.82
N LEU A 47 1.37 -10.63 -11.30
CA LEU A 47 2.03 -10.04 -12.46
C LEU A 47 3.47 -9.66 -12.14
N ASP A 48 4.40 -10.08 -13.00
CA ASP A 48 5.79 -9.65 -12.94
C ASP A 48 6.17 -8.76 -14.13
N TYR A 49 7.33 -8.11 -14.07
CA TYR A 49 7.82 -7.23 -15.13
C TYR A 49 7.91 -7.95 -16.48
N GLU A 50 8.33 -9.21 -16.50
CA GLU A 50 8.40 -9.99 -17.73
C GLU A 50 7.04 -10.15 -18.41
N ASP A 51 5.96 -10.28 -17.64
CA ASP A 51 4.62 -10.46 -18.20
C ASP A 51 4.13 -9.17 -18.85
N VAL A 52 4.44 -8.02 -18.25
CA VAL A 52 4.15 -6.70 -18.82
C VAL A 52 4.97 -6.47 -20.09
N LEU A 53 6.25 -6.82 -20.11
CA LEU A 53 7.09 -6.72 -21.32
C LEU A 53 6.59 -7.65 -22.44
N LYS A 54 6.19 -8.88 -22.11
CA LYS A 54 5.59 -9.83 -23.07
C LYS A 54 4.28 -9.28 -23.62
N ALA A 55 3.40 -8.75 -22.77
CA ALA A 55 2.14 -8.15 -23.21
C ALA A 55 2.38 -6.96 -24.14
N ARG A 56 3.33 -6.08 -23.78
CA ARG A 56 3.74 -4.93 -24.59
C ARG A 56 4.26 -5.35 -25.96
N ALA A 57 5.16 -6.34 -26.01
CA ALA A 57 5.72 -6.87 -27.24
C ALA A 57 4.64 -7.52 -28.13
N LEU A 58 3.70 -8.27 -27.54
CA LEU A 58 2.60 -8.89 -28.26
C LEU A 58 1.66 -7.86 -28.88
N LEU A 59 1.28 -6.82 -28.12
CA LEU A 59 0.41 -5.75 -28.61
C LEU A 59 1.10 -4.93 -29.71
N ASN A 60 2.39 -4.62 -29.53
CA ASN A 60 3.19 -3.93 -30.55
C ASN A 60 3.34 -4.77 -31.83
N ALA A 61 3.53 -6.09 -31.71
CA ALA A 61 3.59 -7.00 -32.85
C ALA A 61 2.27 -7.10 -33.64
N ARG A 62 1.15 -6.59 -33.10
CA ARG A 62 -0.12 -6.43 -33.83
C ARG A 62 -0.23 -5.09 -34.57
N GLY A 63 0.84 -4.30 -34.61
CA GLY A 63 0.89 -3.01 -35.30
C GLY A 63 0.27 -1.86 -34.52
N LEU A 64 0.05 -2.01 -33.20
CA LEU A 64 -0.42 -0.92 -32.36
C LEU A 64 0.74 0.04 -32.07
N PRO A 65 0.57 1.37 -32.26
CA PRO A 65 1.53 2.36 -31.80
C PRO A 65 1.81 2.21 -30.30
N MET A 66 3.07 2.43 -29.89
CA MET A 66 3.50 2.23 -28.50
C MET A 66 2.65 3.02 -27.50
N GLU A 67 2.22 4.24 -27.84
CA GLU A 67 1.34 5.06 -27.01
C GLU A 67 0.01 4.35 -26.68
N LEU A 68 -0.61 3.69 -27.67
CA LEU A 68 -1.84 2.94 -27.45
C LEU A 68 -1.58 1.67 -26.64
N VAL A 69 -0.44 1.00 -26.86
CA VAL A 69 -0.05 -0.17 -26.07
C VAL A 69 0.07 0.21 -24.59
N LEU A 70 0.79 1.28 -24.29
CA LEU A 70 0.95 1.77 -22.92
C LEU A 70 -0.38 2.20 -22.31
N LYS A 71 -1.24 2.88 -23.07
CA LYS A 71 -2.57 3.26 -22.61
C LYS A 71 -3.46 2.04 -22.30
N ILE A 72 -3.44 1.01 -23.14
CA ILE A 72 -4.19 -0.23 -22.91
C ILE A 72 -3.72 -0.92 -21.62
N LEU A 73 -2.41 -1.02 -21.41
CA LEU A 73 -1.86 -1.63 -20.21
C LEU A 73 -2.18 -0.82 -18.95
N GLU A 74 -2.14 0.51 -19.05
CA GLU A 74 -2.51 1.42 -17.96
C GLU A 74 -4.01 1.32 -17.61
N ASP A 75 -4.89 1.41 -18.60
CA ASP A 75 -6.35 1.34 -18.41
C ASP A 75 -6.80 -0.06 -17.92
N ALA A 76 -5.99 -1.10 -18.18
CA ALA A 76 -6.22 -2.46 -17.69
C ALA A 76 -5.56 -2.75 -16.32
N GLU A 77 -4.91 -1.76 -15.72
CA GLU A 77 -4.12 -1.90 -14.49
C GLU A 77 -3.12 -3.07 -14.58
N TYR A 78 -2.59 -3.32 -15.78
CA TYR A 78 -1.71 -4.45 -16.08
C TYR A 78 -0.28 -4.11 -15.66
N TRP A 79 -0.08 -4.00 -14.35
CA TRP A 79 1.16 -3.59 -13.71
C TRP A 79 1.79 -4.73 -12.92
N PRO A 80 3.13 -4.74 -12.75
CA PRO A 80 3.79 -5.72 -11.88
C PRO A 80 3.39 -5.49 -10.42
N THR A 81 3.16 -6.59 -9.68
CA THR A 81 2.77 -6.53 -8.27
C THR A 81 3.88 -7.08 -7.37
N ARG A 82 4.20 -6.33 -6.32
CA ARG A 82 5.11 -6.76 -5.27
C ARG A 82 4.39 -6.78 -3.92
N THR A 83 4.59 -7.88 -3.21
CA THR A 83 4.06 -8.06 -1.87
C THR A 83 5.22 -8.17 -0.90
N PHE A 84 5.13 -7.39 0.16
CA PHE A 84 6.07 -7.40 1.26
C PHE A 84 5.27 -7.72 2.52
N SER A 85 5.80 -8.59 3.37
CA SER A 85 5.13 -8.99 4.61
C SER A 85 6.09 -8.96 5.77
N THR A 86 5.56 -8.70 6.95
CA THR A 86 6.34 -8.85 8.19
C THR A 86 6.49 -10.35 8.46
N GLN A 87 7.57 -10.74 9.14
CA GLN A 87 7.73 -12.13 9.60
C GLN A 87 6.50 -12.58 10.40
N GLU A 88 6.06 -13.80 10.14
CA GLU A 88 4.90 -14.39 10.81
C GLU A 88 5.09 -14.37 12.33
N GLY A 89 4.05 -13.94 13.05
CA GLY A 89 4.05 -13.87 14.51
C GLY A 89 4.63 -12.60 15.13
N ARG A 90 5.24 -11.69 14.36
CA ARG A 90 5.71 -10.41 14.91
C ARG A 90 4.52 -9.51 15.27
N THR A 91 4.41 -9.18 16.55
CA THR A 91 3.40 -8.26 17.09
C THR A 91 4.08 -7.04 17.69
N VAL A 92 3.69 -5.84 17.24
CA VAL A 92 4.14 -4.59 17.86
C VAL A 92 3.09 -4.09 18.84
N LYS A 93 3.52 -3.79 20.07
CA LYS A 93 2.67 -3.22 21.12
C LYS A 93 3.17 -1.82 21.43
N VAL A 94 2.28 -0.85 21.32
CA VAL A 94 2.53 0.55 21.66
C VAL A 94 1.54 0.98 22.73
N ALA A 95 2.03 1.74 23.70
CA ALA A 95 1.22 2.24 24.79
C ALA A 95 1.63 3.67 25.12
N ALA A 96 0.64 4.56 25.12
CA ALA A 96 0.78 5.88 25.70
C ALA A 96 0.29 5.83 27.16
N THR A 97 0.98 6.55 28.04
CA THR A 97 0.71 6.58 29.50
C THR A 97 0.69 8.01 30.00
N MET A 98 0.31 8.23 31.25
CA MET A 98 0.34 9.58 31.85
C MET A 98 1.73 10.23 31.81
N PHE A 99 2.81 9.44 31.78
CA PHE A 99 4.19 9.94 31.68
C PHE A 99 4.75 9.96 30.26
N ARG A 100 4.01 9.38 29.30
CA ARG A 100 4.36 9.33 27.87
C ARG A 100 3.09 9.53 27.06
N SER A 101 2.75 10.78 26.81
CA SER A 101 1.49 11.16 26.17
C SER A 101 1.34 10.65 24.74
N SER A 102 2.43 10.27 24.07
CA SER A 102 2.43 9.68 22.73
C SER A 102 3.47 8.56 22.62
N ALA A 103 3.20 7.60 21.76
CA ALA A 103 4.11 6.51 21.41
C ALA A 103 4.01 6.17 19.92
N ALA A 104 5.14 5.78 19.33
CA ALA A 104 5.30 5.36 17.95
C ALA A 104 6.22 4.14 17.89
N GLY A 105 5.69 2.99 17.49
CA GLY A 105 6.44 1.75 17.30
C GLY A 105 6.47 1.37 15.83
N LEU A 106 7.65 1.01 15.31
CA LEU A 106 7.80 0.67 13.90
C LEU A 106 7.35 -0.78 13.64
N CYS A 107 6.21 -0.93 12.96
CA CYS A 107 5.62 -2.22 12.62
C CYS A 107 6.32 -2.85 11.41
N PHE A 108 6.65 -2.02 10.42
CA PHE A 108 7.07 -2.49 9.12
C PHE A 108 8.10 -1.56 8.50
N ASP A 109 9.04 -2.16 7.76
CA ASP A 109 10.03 -1.48 6.92
C ASP A 109 10.18 -2.31 5.64
N ALA A 110 9.96 -1.69 4.48
CA ALA A 110 10.13 -2.32 3.19
C ALA A 110 10.94 -1.45 2.23
N ASP A 111 11.91 -2.09 1.58
CA ASP A 111 12.67 -1.52 0.49
C ASP A 111 11.93 -1.72 -0.83
N ILE A 112 10.98 -0.82 -1.12
CA ILE A 112 9.99 -1.02 -2.20
C ILE A 112 10.59 -0.88 -3.61
N PHE A 113 11.79 -0.31 -3.73
CA PHE A 113 12.47 -0.07 -5.01
C PHE A 113 13.70 -0.95 -5.25
N ASN A 114 14.11 -1.76 -4.28
CA ASN A 114 15.30 -2.61 -4.35
C ASN A 114 14.96 -3.97 -5.00
N ASP A 115 14.81 -3.93 -6.32
CA ASP A 115 14.63 -5.10 -7.16
C ASP A 115 15.64 -5.00 -8.32
N PRO A 116 16.59 -5.96 -8.45
CA PRO A 116 17.60 -5.93 -9.52
C PRO A 116 17.01 -5.79 -10.92
N ARG A 117 15.79 -6.30 -11.15
CA ARG A 117 15.11 -6.18 -12.45
C ARG A 117 14.65 -4.76 -12.72
N VAL A 118 14.23 -4.04 -11.68
CA VAL A 118 13.88 -2.63 -11.77
C VAL A 118 15.12 -1.82 -12.13
N ASP A 119 16.28 -2.17 -11.57
CA ASP A 119 17.55 -1.51 -11.90
C ASP A 119 17.99 -1.76 -13.35
N GLU A 120 17.73 -2.95 -13.90
CA GLU A 120 17.95 -3.23 -15.33
C GLU A 120 17.04 -2.36 -16.21
N LEU A 121 15.74 -2.32 -15.92
CA LEU A 121 14.79 -1.48 -16.66
C LEU A 121 15.17 0.00 -16.62
N ARG A 122 15.63 0.50 -15.46
CA ARG A 122 16.13 1.88 -15.30
C ARG A 122 17.35 2.16 -16.19
N LYS A 123 18.28 1.20 -16.32
CA LYS A 123 19.45 1.35 -17.21
C LYS A 123 19.05 1.47 -18.68
N ASP A 124 17.94 0.84 -19.05
CA ASP A 124 17.35 0.93 -20.39
C ASP A 124 16.52 2.23 -20.59
N GLY A 125 16.45 3.08 -19.57
CA GLY A 125 15.77 4.38 -19.62
C GLY A 125 14.28 4.35 -19.23
N GLU A 126 13.78 3.23 -18.69
CA GLU A 126 12.40 3.14 -18.22
C GLU A 126 12.19 3.96 -16.93
N ASN A 127 11.08 4.72 -16.90
CA ASN A 127 10.68 5.47 -15.71
C ASN A 127 9.71 4.62 -14.88
N ILE A 128 10.22 4.03 -13.80
CA ILE A 128 9.43 3.18 -12.93
C ILE A 128 8.72 4.04 -11.88
N ARG A 129 7.40 3.87 -11.79
CA ARG A 129 6.56 4.57 -10.80
C ARG A 129 5.61 3.59 -10.12
N ILE A 130 5.38 3.82 -8.84
CA ILE A 130 4.37 3.09 -8.08
C ILE A 130 3.00 3.69 -8.39
N LYS A 131 2.06 2.83 -8.78
CA LYS A 131 0.70 3.23 -9.20
C LYS A 131 -0.32 3.09 -8.08
N ALA A 132 -0.14 2.08 -7.24
CA ALA A 132 -0.99 1.76 -6.13
C ALA A 132 -0.17 1.11 -5.00
N ILE A 133 -0.63 1.26 -3.77
CA ILE A 133 -0.12 0.56 -2.59
C ILE A 133 -1.29 0.02 -1.80
N ASP A 134 -1.28 -1.29 -1.56
CA ASP A 134 -2.26 -1.98 -0.74
C ASP A 134 -1.68 -2.32 0.63
N PHE A 135 -2.26 -1.75 1.67
CA PHE A 135 -1.93 -2.02 3.05
C PHE A 135 -2.91 -3.04 3.61
N LYS A 136 -2.41 -4.23 3.92
CA LYS A 136 -3.13 -5.26 4.67
C LYS A 136 -2.59 -5.32 6.08
N THR A 137 -3.39 -4.88 7.03
CA THR A 137 -2.96 -4.74 8.43
C THR A 137 -3.91 -5.44 9.36
N ARG A 138 -3.40 -5.89 10.50
CA ARG A 138 -4.20 -6.47 11.57
C ARG A 138 -3.87 -5.80 12.89
N SER A 139 -4.83 -5.11 13.48
CA SER A 139 -4.59 -4.28 14.67
C SER A 139 -5.85 -4.13 15.53
N ARG A 140 -5.67 -3.58 16.73
CA ARG A 140 -6.77 -3.23 17.65
C ARG A 140 -6.33 -2.19 18.66
N ASP A 141 -7.30 -1.45 19.18
CA ASP A 141 -7.14 -0.75 20.45
C ASP A 141 -7.46 -1.70 21.61
N GLN A 142 -6.84 -1.52 22.77
CA GLN A 142 -7.09 -2.28 23.99
C GLN A 142 -8.51 -2.09 24.55
N GLY A 143 -9.17 -0.97 24.21
CA GLY A 143 -10.57 -0.74 24.57
C GLY A 143 -10.83 -0.25 26.00
N TRP A 144 -9.78 0.03 26.77
CA TRP A 144 -9.90 0.63 28.10
C TRP A 144 -10.06 2.14 27.99
N THR A 145 -11.27 2.58 27.69
CA THR A 145 -11.66 3.99 27.75
C THR A 145 -12.83 4.16 28.71
N SER A 146 -12.87 5.29 29.42
CA SER A 146 -14.03 5.70 30.21
C SER A 146 -15.16 6.26 29.32
N GLU A 147 -14.87 6.52 28.05
CA GLU A 147 -15.83 7.03 27.08
C GLU A 147 -16.56 5.88 26.37
N PRO A 148 -17.82 6.07 25.95
CA PRO A 148 -18.60 5.06 25.24
C PRO A 148 -18.18 4.96 23.76
N THR A 149 -16.90 4.70 23.48
CA THR A 149 -16.36 4.61 22.10
C THR A 149 -16.17 3.18 21.61
N GLN A 150 -16.64 2.19 22.38
CA GLN A 150 -16.50 0.78 22.06
C GLN A 150 -17.10 0.45 20.68
N GLY A 151 -16.34 -0.27 19.84
CA GLY A 151 -16.75 -0.61 18.48
C GLY A 151 -16.67 0.53 17.46
N THR A 152 -16.25 1.73 17.87
CA THR A 152 -16.08 2.89 16.97
C THR A 152 -14.60 3.10 16.61
N PHE A 153 -14.35 4.04 15.69
CA PHE A 153 -13.02 4.55 15.35
C PHE A 153 -12.67 5.85 16.10
N SER A 154 -13.47 6.24 17.09
CA SER A 154 -13.12 7.32 18.03
C SER A 154 -12.10 6.80 19.05
N THR A 155 -10.92 6.48 18.54
CA THR A 155 -9.86 5.74 19.22
C THR A 155 -8.74 6.66 19.70
N SER A 156 -7.80 6.10 20.45
CA SER A 156 -6.55 6.77 20.83
C SER A 156 -5.33 6.01 20.31
N SER A 157 -5.54 5.06 19.39
CA SER A 157 -4.49 4.30 18.71
C SER A 157 -4.80 4.14 17.23
N TRP A 158 -3.76 4.20 16.39
CA TRP A 158 -3.91 4.17 14.93
C TRP A 158 -2.62 3.69 14.26
N LEU A 159 -2.67 3.51 12.95
CA LEU A 159 -1.54 3.21 12.09
C LEU A 159 -1.23 4.41 11.19
N GLU A 160 0.04 4.53 10.81
CA GLU A 160 0.53 5.56 9.89
C GLU A 160 1.56 4.98 8.93
N ALA A 161 1.76 5.65 7.79
CA ALA A 161 2.84 5.36 6.87
C ALA A 161 3.82 6.54 6.78
N SER A 162 5.12 6.25 6.64
CA SER A 162 6.13 7.26 6.31
C SER A 162 7.02 6.78 5.18
N ILE A 163 7.64 7.74 4.50
CA ILE A 163 8.64 7.50 3.47
C ILE A 163 10.00 7.78 4.09
N LEU A 164 10.88 6.78 4.13
CA LEU A 164 12.24 6.89 4.62
C LEU A 164 13.21 7.01 3.43
N ARG A 165 13.95 8.11 3.37
CA ARG A 165 14.82 8.48 2.27
C ARG A 165 16.27 8.62 2.74
N GLY A 166 17.18 7.98 2.01
CA GLY A 166 18.62 8.15 2.22
C GLY A 166 19.11 9.50 1.69
N LEU A 167 19.99 10.18 2.42
CA LEU A 167 20.76 11.32 1.91
C LEU A 167 21.86 10.81 0.96
N GLU A 168 22.33 11.68 0.05
CA GLU A 168 22.95 11.38 -1.26
C GLU A 168 23.95 10.18 -1.36
N ASP A 169 24.65 9.79 -0.28
CA ASP A 169 25.62 8.68 -0.26
C ASP A 169 25.17 7.40 0.49
N ASN A 170 23.98 7.39 1.11
CA ASN A 170 23.55 6.30 2.00
C ASN A 170 22.47 5.38 1.44
N ARG A 171 22.09 5.52 0.17
CA ARG A 171 21.08 4.65 -0.48
C ARG A 171 21.42 3.15 -0.40
N THR A 172 22.70 2.81 -0.25
CA THR A 172 23.19 1.43 -0.20
C THR A 172 23.29 0.84 1.20
N ARG A 173 23.20 1.66 2.26
CA ARG A 173 23.30 1.16 3.64
C ARG A 173 21.92 0.78 4.12
N LEU A 174 21.70 -0.48 4.47
CA LEU A 174 20.46 -0.86 5.11
C LEU A 174 20.35 -0.12 6.46
N PRO A 175 19.15 0.37 6.83
CA PRO A 175 18.94 0.85 8.18
C PRO A 175 19.25 -0.26 9.19
N PRO A 176 19.82 0.06 10.36
CA PRO A 176 20.00 -0.90 11.44
C PRO A 176 18.69 -1.64 11.76
N SER A 177 18.73 -2.98 11.74
CA SER A 177 17.57 -3.84 12.04
C SER A 177 16.96 -3.58 13.42
N CYS A 178 17.73 -3.03 14.36
CA CYS A 178 17.29 -2.73 15.72
C CYS A 178 16.24 -1.60 15.82
N TRP A 179 15.99 -0.85 14.74
CA TRP A 179 14.95 0.18 14.75
C TRP A 179 13.54 -0.41 14.90
N LEU A 180 13.35 -1.63 14.40
CA LEU A 180 12.08 -2.36 14.49
C LEU A 180 11.70 -2.74 15.92
N ASP A 181 12.65 -2.75 16.86
CA ASP A 181 12.42 -3.05 18.27
C ASP A 181 12.31 -1.79 19.15
N SER A 182 12.48 -0.61 18.54
CA SER A 182 12.49 0.67 19.25
C SER A 182 11.10 1.31 19.26
N VAL A 183 10.73 1.90 20.40
CA VAL A 183 9.53 2.73 20.55
C VAL A 183 9.96 4.18 20.77
N PHE A 184 9.50 5.06 19.89
CA PHE A 184 9.74 6.49 19.93
C PHE A 184 8.49 7.21 20.47
N GLU A 185 8.63 8.50 20.76
CA GLU A 185 7.47 9.34 21.11
C GLU A 185 6.62 9.66 19.86
N SER A 186 7.29 9.90 18.73
CA SER A 186 6.67 10.27 17.45
C SER A 186 7.62 9.99 16.28
N PRO A 187 7.12 10.01 15.03
CA PRO A 187 7.96 10.02 13.82
C PRO A 187 9.01 11.13 13.82
N ARG A 188 8.74 12.28 14.46
CA ARG A 188 9.72 13.37 14.62
C ARG A 188 10.86 13.00 15.56
N SER A 189 10.57 12.31 16.67
CA SER A 189 11.61 11.78 17.54
C SER A 189 12.47 10.75 16.82
N PHE A 190 11.86 9.88 16.00
CA PHE A 190 12.60 8.96 15.13
C PHE A 190 13.47 9.71 14.12
N GLN A 191 12.93 10.73 13.43
CA GLN A 191 13.67 11.58 12.49
C GLN A 191 14.96 12.13 13.12
N GLN A 192 14.88 12.68 14.34
CA GLN A 192 16.03 13.19 15.07
C GLN A 192 17.07 12.10 15.34
N HIS A 193 16.63 10.87 15.58
CA HIS A 193 17.52 9.73 15.79
C HIS A 193 18.22 9.30 14.49
N ILE A 194 17.54 9.32 13.35
CA ILE A 194 18.09 8.79 12.08
C ILE A 194 18.84 9.83 11.25
N THR A 195 18.56 11.13 11.43
CA THR A 195 19.22 12.23 10.68
C THR A 195 20.76 12.18 10.78
N PRO A 196 21.37 12.01 11.97
CA PRO A 196 22.83 11.91 12.09
C PRO A 196 23.43 10.70 11.35
N ARG A 197 22.60 9.73 10.95
CA ARG A 197 22.99 8.53 10.21
C ARG A 197 22.72 8.67 8.71
N GLY A 198 22.38 9.86 8.23
CA GLY A 198 22.17 10.16 6.82
C GLY A 198 20.82 9.69 6.27
N TRP A 199 19.79 9.62 7.11
CA TRP A 199 18.44 9.26 6.72
C TRP A 199 17.43 10.35 7.10
N GLN A 200 16.36 10.48 6.33
CA GLN A 200 15.27 11.40 6.64
C GLN A 200 13.92 10.83 6.25
N LEU A 201 12.88 11.23 6.96
CA LEU A 201 11.49 11.03 6.62
C LEU A 201 11.06 12.13 5.64
N ALA A 202 10.33 11.76 4.59
CA ALA A 202 9.77 12.75 3.68
C ALA A 202 8.59 13.48 4.36
N PRO A 203 8.49 14.81 4.18
CA PRO A 203 7.38 15.58 4.71
C PRO A 203 6.10 15.30 3.90
N ARG A 204 4.99 15.12 4.61
CA ARG A 204 3.64 15.07 4.12
C ARG A 204 3.19 16.46 3.67
N PRO A 205 2.55 16.59 2.49
CA PRO A 205 1.95 17.85 2.07
C PRO A 205 0.94 18.39 3.07
N ALA A 206 0.90 19.71 3.25
CA ALA A 206 0.04 20.34 4.26
C ALA A 206 -1.47 20.11 4.05
N PHE A 207 -1.90 19.82 2.81
CA PHE A 207 -3.29 19.54 2.48
C PHE A 207 -3.72 18.11 2.84
N ALA A 208 -2.77 17.19 3.04
CA ALA A 208 -3.08 15.80 3.31
C ALA A 208 -3.60 15.61 4.73
N GLU A 209 -4.50 14.64 4.88
CA GLU A 209 -5.17 14.37 6.14
C GLU A 209 -4.18 14.07 7.28
N GLN A 210 -4.39 14.71 8.42
CA GLN A 210 -3.60 14.47 9.64
C GLN A 210 -4.14 13.34 10.50
N GLY A 211 -5.44 13.05 10.43
CA GLY A 211 -6.09 12.15 11.38
C GLY A 211 -5.89 12.62 12.84
N PRO A 212 -5.77 11.69 13.81
CA PRO A 212 -5.56 12.01 15.23
C PRO A 212 -4.22 12.70 15.57
N GLN A 213 -3.37 12.95 14.57
CA GLN A 213 -2.03 13.52 14.73
C GLN A 213 -2.01 15.02 15.05
N GLY A 214 -3.16 15.69 15.19
CA GLY A 214 -3.22 17.15 15.32
C GLY A 214 -2.11 17.73 16.22
N GLY A 215 -1.22 18.51 15.60
CA GLY A 215 -0.07 19.16 16.25
C GLY A 215 1.23 18.34 16.36
N GLU A 216 1.30 17.10 15.87
CA GLU A 216 2.49 16.23 15.98
C GLU A 216 3.45 16.30 14.77
N GLY A 217 3.07 17.05 13.73
CA GLY A 217 3.90 17.38 12.59
C GLY A 217 3.44 16.75 11.27
N ASP A 218 4.41 16.58 10.38
CA ASP A 218 4.22 16.36 8.95
C ASP A 218 5.06 15.19 8.44
N LEU A 219 5.50 14.25 9.29
CA LEU A 219 6.45 13.20 8.87
C LEU A 219 5.80 11.83 8.63
N ALA A 220 4.47 11.76 8.67
CA ALA A 220 3.72 10.54 8.47
C ALA A 220 2.34 10.85 7.91
N TRP A 221 1.79 9.93 7.11
CA TRP A 221 0.45 9.94 6.58
C TRP A 221 -0.44 9.07 7.45
N TYR A 222 -1.65 9.56 7.73
CA TYR A 222 -2.64 8.80 8.46
C TYR A 222 -3.08 7.60 7.61
N LEU A 223 -3.00 6.38 8.17
CA LEU A 223 -3.31 5.15 7.43
C LEU A 223 -4.64 4.55 7.87
N GLN A 224 -4.78 4.22 9.16
CA GLN A 224 -5.97 3.53 9.65
C GLN A 224 -6.14 3.75 11.16
N GLY A 225 -7.31 4.18 11.58
CA GLY A 225 -7.69 4.20 13.00
C GLY A 225 -7.97 2.80 13.50
N ASN A 226 -7.49 2.44 14.69
CA ASN A 226 -7.85 1.15 15.26
C ASN A 226 -9.27 1.21 15.83
N ARG A 227 -10.12 0.25 15.46
CA ARG A 227 -11.42 0.06 16.12
C ARG A 227 -11.22 -0.26 17.61
N VAL A 228 -12.01 0.39 18.45
CA VAL A 228 -12.01 0.17 19.90
C VAL A 228 -12.55 -1.23 20.19
N ALA A 229 -11.72 -2.12 20.73
CA ALA A 229 -12.06 -3.54 20.84
C ALA A 229 -13.32 -3.79 21.68
N THR A 230 -14.24 -4.61 21.13
CA THR A 230 -15.44 -5.08 21.82
C THR A 230 -15.21 -6.41 22.54
N GLN A 231 -14.41 -7.31 21.95
CA GLN A 231 -14.28 -8.72 22.38
C GLN A 231 -12.83 -9.23 22.41
N GLY A 232 -11.84 -8.33 22.40
CA GLY A 232 -10.43 -8.71 22.51
C GLY A 232 -9.81 -9.33 21.25
N HIS A 233 -10.52 -9.31 20.11
CA HIS A 233 -9.98 -9.73 18.82
C HIS A 233 -9.32 -8.55 18.08
N ALA A 234 -8.31 -8.87 17.27
CA ALA A 234 -7.72 -7.91 16.34
C ALA A 234 -8.52 -7.94 15.03
N GLU A 235 -8.81 -6.75 14.51
CA GLU A 235 -9.51 -6.56 13.25
C GLU A 235 -8.51 -6.51 12.10
N GLU A 236 -8.96 -6.94 10.93
CA GLU A 236 -8.21 -6.84 9.68
C GLU A 236 -8.68 -5.60 8.90
N TYR A 237 -7.72 -4.88 8.35
CA TYR A 237 -7.96 -3.68 7.55
C TYR A 237 -7.23 -3.80 6.22
N ASP A 238 -7.94 -3.42 5.17
CA ASP A 238 -7.44 -3.27 3.81
C ASP A 238 -7.58 -1.80 3.43
N VAL A 239 -6.46 -1.14 3.14
CA VAL A 239 -6.43 0.25 2.67
C VAL A 239 -5.61 0.31 1.39
N THR A 240 -6.19 0.82 0.32
CA THR A 240 -5.56 0.99 -0.98
C THR A 240 -5.40 2.47 -1.26
N TRP A 241 -4.16 2.88 -1.50
CA TRP A 241 -3.83 4.22 -1.97
C TRP A 241 -3.41 4.15 -3.44
N THR A 242 -4.07 4.93 -4.28
CA THR A 242 -3.70 5.12 -5.68
C THR A 242 -3.38 6.59 -5.93
N GLN A 243 -2.92 6.91 -7.14
CA GLN A 243 -2.63 8.30 -7.50
C GLN A 243 -3.89 9.19 -7.51
N TYR A 244 -5.08 8.63 -7.76
CA TYR A 244 -6.29 9.42 -8.02
C TYR A 244 -7.43 9.14 -7.04
N ALA A 245 -7.32 8.06 -6.27
CA ALA A 245 -8.36 7.57 -5.40
C ALA A 245 -7.76 6.83 -4.20
N HIS A 246 -8.59 6.66 -3.18
CA HIS A 246 -8.32 5.76 -2.07
C HIS A 246 -9.55 4.88 -1.84
N GLU A 247 -9.30 3.66 -1.40
CA GLU A 247 -10.32 2.75 -0.91
C GLU A 247 -9.87 2.23 0.45
N GLY A 248 -10.80 2.04 1.37
CA GLY A 248 -10.42 1.52 2.68
C GLY A 248 -11.61 1.30 3.60
N ASN A 249 -11.33 0.68 4.73
CA ASN A 249 -12.33 0.50 5.78
C ASN A 249 -12.72 1.85 6.41
N GLU A 250 -13.78 1.83 7.21
CA GLU A 250 -14.13 2.95 8.08
C GLU A 250 -12.91 3.33 8.95
N GLY A 251 -12.61 4.63 9.06
CA GLY A 251 -11.44 5.14 9.79
C GLY A 251 -10.11 5.06 9.04
N SER A 252 -10.11 4.66 7.76
CA SER A 252 -8.94 4.75 6.88
C SER A 252 -8.60 6.21 6.53
N GLY A 253 -7.32 6.47 6.32
CA GLY A 253 -6.83 7.74 5.81
C GLY A 253 -6.69 7.73 4.29
N THR A 254 -6.75 8.92 3.69
CA THR A 254 -6.79 9.09 2.22
C THR A 254 -5.45 8.86 1.53
N GLY A 255 -4.34 8.99 2.25
CA GLY A 255 -3.00 8.87 1.66
C GLY A 255 -2.63 9.99 0.69
N ASP A 256 -3.34 11.12 0.71
CA ASP A 256 -3.18 12.19 -0.27
C ASP A 256 -1.72 12.63 -0.44
N GLY A 257 -1.24 12.63 -1.69
CA GLY A 257 0.13 12.98 -2.05
C GLY A 257 1.22 12.00 -1.60
N PHE A 258 0.88 10.84 -1.01
CA PHE A 258 1.88 9.85 -0.59
C PHE A 258 2.63 9.28 -1.79
N LEU A 259 1.90 8.82 -2.82
CA LEU A 259 2.50 8.22 -4.02
C LEU A 259 3.30 9.24 -4.83
N ASP A 260 2.86 10.51 -4.86
CA ASP A 260 3.57 11.59 -5.55
C ASP A 260 4.90 11.95 -4.88
N GLU A 261 5.00 11.76 -3.55
CA GLU A 261 6.23 12.03 -2.80
C GLU A 261 7.25 10.90 -2.90
N LEU A 262 6.85 9.68 -3.30
CA LEU A 262 7.76 8.54 -3.44
C LEU A 262 8.79 8.76 -4.55
N LYS A 263 10.05 8.44 -4.23
CA LYS A 263 11.20 8.54 -5.14
C LYS A 263 12.02 7.26 -5.10
N ASP A 264 12.79 7.07 -6.17
CA ASP A 264 13.73 5.95 -6.26
C ASP A 264 14.69 5.91 -5.06
N GLY A 265 14.79 4.72 -4.45
CA GLY A 265 15.60 4.46 -3.26
C GLY A 265 14.90 4.77 -1.94
N ASP A 266 13.64 5.22 -1.97
CA ASP A 266 12.84 5.36 -0.76
C ASP A 266 12.42 4.00 -0.19
N ARG A 267 12.24 3.98 1.11
CA ARG A 267 11.69 2.85 1.87
C ARG A 267 10.35 3.23 2.47
N LEU A 268 9.46 2.27 2.56
CA LEU A 268 8.15 2.44 3.18
C LEU A 268 8.20 1.96 4.63
N LEU A 269 7.76 2.82 5.54
CA LEU A 269 7.62 2.53 6.96
C LEU A 269 6.15 2.50 7.36
N VAL A 270 5.76 1.57 8.23
CA VAL A 270 4.43 1.58 8.88
C VAL A 270 4.60 1.63 10.39
N TRP A 271 3.88 2.53 11.02
CA TRP A 271 3.91 2.78 12.46
C TRP A 271 2.64 2.30 13.12
N ALA A 272 2.77 1.76 14.33
CA ALA A 272 1.68 1.75 15.31
C ALA A 272 1.83 2.96 16.23
N ARG A 273 0.71 3.67 16.43
CA ARG A 273 0.64 4.87 17.25
C ARG A 273 -0.35 4.70 18.39
N ALA A 274 -0.05 5.35 19.50
CA ALA A 274 -0.99 5.54 20.59
C ALA A 274 -0.76 6.92 21.21
N LYS A 275 -1.83 7.56 21.68
CA LYS A 275 -1.78 8.86 22.35
C LYS A 275 -2.76 8.93 23.49
N VAL A 276 -2.37 9.55 24.60
CA VAL A 276 -3.30 9.89 25.68
C VAL A 276 -4.07 11.14 25.25
N ARG A 277 -5.41 11.08 25.26
CA ARG A 277 -6.21 12.28 25.06
C ARG A 277 -5.97 13.23 26.23
N PRO A 278 -5.70 14.52 25.97
CA PRO A 278 -5.70 15.51 27.04
C PRO A 278 -7.05 15.44 27.76
N TYR A 279 -7.05 15.39 29.09
CA TYR A 279 -8.29 15.65 29.81
C TYR A 279 -8.77 17.04 29.40
N PRO A 280 -10.05 17.22 29.04
CA PRO A 280 -10.58 18.56 28.84
C PRO A 280 -10.26 19.34 30.11
N SER A 281 -9.52 20.44 29.99
CA SER A 281 -9.31 21.33 31.11
C SER A 281 -10.70 21.69 31.63
N ARG A 282 -10.99 21.32 32.87
CA ARG A 282 -12.15 21.90 33.55
C ARG A 282 -11.80 23.36 33.72
N ASP A 283 -12.33 24.20 32.85
CA ASP A 283 -12.32 25.64 33.05
C ASP A 283 -13.10 25.87 34.36
N PHE A 284 -12.34 26.08 35.44
CA PHE A 284 -12.86 26.40 36.77
C PHE A 284 -12.90 27.91 36.94
#